data_AF-S6ABY3-F1
#
_entry.id   AF-S6ABY3-F1
#
_cell.length_a   1.000
_cell.length_b   1.000
_cell.length_c   1.000
_cell.angle_alpha   90.00
_cell.angle_beta   90.00
_cell.angle_gamma   90.00
#
_symmetry.space_group_name_H-M   'P 1'
#
loop_
_entity.id
_entity.type
_entity.pdbx_description
1 polymer ?
#
loop_
_entity_poly.entity_id
_entity_poly.type
_entity_poly.pdbx_seq_one_letter_code
_entity_poly.pdbx_strand_id
1 'polypeptide(L)'
;MRNTLITIITFGFMLLSGCQSSGTAKPDSSAAATPVVTPATEAAKPALSEEAKQALAKAEADVKEAKAQKSLWTTAEDALKKAKEAATKGDSAATLKFAKSASELASLAVAQKSYPLTQ
;
A
#
# COMPACT_ATOMS: atom_id res chain seq x y z
N MET A 1 -12.91 35.34 -7.60
CA MET A 1 -13.28 34.40 -8.67
C MET A 1 -12.46 34.70 -9.90
N ARG A 2 -11.49 33.85 -10.26
CA ARG A 2 -10.95 33.83 -11.62
C ARG A 2 -10.57 32.40 -11.96
N ASN A 3 -11.44 31.82 -12.78
CA ASN A 3 -11.45 30.47 -13.27
C ASN A 3 -10.41 30.36 -14.40
N THR A 4 -9.34 29.59 -14.22
CA THR A 4 -8.40 29.27 -15.29
C THR A 4 -8.50 27.79 -15.62
N LEU A 5 -9.25 27.50 -16.68
CA LEU A 5 -9.21 26.25 -17.42
C LEU A 5 -7.78 25.98 -17.90
N ILE A 6 -7.28 24.76 -17.66
CA ILE A 6 -6.15 24.20 -18.40
C ILE A 6 -6.57 22.80 -18.86
N THR A 7 -6.96 22.73 -20.13
CA THR A 7 -7.17 21.53 -20.93
C THR A 7 -5.81 21.05 -21.43
N ILE A 8 -5.36 19.85 -21.05
CA ILE A 8 -4.19 19.22 -21.69
C ILE A 8 -4.47 17.74 -22.02
N ILE A 9 -4.82 17.57 -23.30
CA ILE A 9 -4.27 16.62 -24.27
C ILE A 9 -4.23 15.13 -23.85
N THR A 10 -5.24 14.42 -24.36
CA THR A 10 -5.23 12.99 -24.69
C THR A 10 -3.97 12.62 -25.48
N PHE A 11 -3.05 11.88 -24.86
CA PHE A 11 -2.09 11.05 -25.58
C PHE A 11 -2.49 9.58 -25.39
N GLY A 12 -3.16 9.04 -26.39
CA GLY A 12 -3.22 7.60 -26.59
C GLY A 12 -1.83 7.13 -26.98
N PHE A 13 -1.20 6.32 -26.12
CA PHE A 13 -0.10 5.47 -26.54
C PHE A 13 -0.66 4.09 -26.84
N MET A 14 -0.68 3.80 -28.13
CA MET A 14 -1.11 2.57 -28.75
C MET A 14 -0.08 1.45 -28.50
N LEU A 15 -0.62 0.28 -28.19
CA LEU A 15 -0.07 -1.07 -28.28
C LEU A 15 1.35 -1.27 -28.84
N LEU A 16 2.17 -2.07 -28.13
CA LEU A 16 3.10 -2.98 -28.79
C LEU A 16 3.39 -4.25 -27.97
N SER A 17 2.82 -5.36 -28.45
CA SER A 17 3.46 -6.68 -28.58
C SER A 17 4.14 -7.32 -27.36
N GLY A 18 3.38 -8.12 -26.62
CA GLY A 18 3.90 -9.19 -25.76
C GLY A 18 3.67 -10.54 -26.43
N CYS A 19 4.76 -11.25 -26.71
CA CYS A 19 4.87 -12.39 -27.62
C CYS A 19 4.05 -13.62 -27.17
N GLN A 20 3.57 -14.33 -28.19
CA GLN A 20 2.83 -15.58 -28.14
C GLN A 20 3.66 -16.73 -27.58
N SER A 21 2.90 -17.68 -27.04
CA SER A 21 3.29 -18.93 -26.43
C SER A 21 3.80 -19.95 -27.45
N SER A 22 4.58 -20.91 -26.92
CA SER A 22 4.74 -22.31 -27.36
C SER A 22 5.65 -22.64 -28.55
N GLY A 23 6.70 -23.42 -28.26
CA GLY A 23 7.19 -24.45 -29.18
C GLY A 23 8.69 -24.70 -29.16
N THR A 24 9.16 -25.67 -28.35
CA THR A 24 10.16 -26.70 -28.73
C THR A 24 10.39 -27.68 -27.57
N ALA A 25 9.88 -28.91 -27.71
CA ALA A 25 10.46 -30.12 -27.11
C ALA A 25 11.70 -30.52 -27.97
N LYS A 26 12.76 -31.25 -27.58
CA LYS A 26 13.08 -32.41 -26.68
C LYS A 26 14.64 -32.63 -26.83
N PRO A 27 15.36 -33.67 -26.33
CA PRO A 27 15.42 -34.42 -25.05
C PRO A 27 16.80 -34.39 -24.31
N ASP A 28 16.76 -34.83 -23.04
CA ASP A 28 17.71 -35.65 -22.26
C ASP A 28 19.20 -35.26 -22.10
N SER A 29 19.58 -34.95 -20.85
CA SER A 29 20.72 -35.63 -20.22
C SER A 29 20.50 -35.81 -18.71
N SER A 30 20.60 -37.08 -18.32
CA SER A 30 20.46 -37.61 -16.97
C SER A 30 21.56 -37.11 -16.04
N ALA A 31 21.18 -36.60 -14.86
CA ALA A 31 21.99 -36.71 -13.68
C ALA A 31 21.06 -36.83 -12.46
N ALA A 32 21.15 -37.98 -11.81
CA ALA A 32 20.44 -38.32 -10.61
C ALA A 32 20.65 -37.27 -9.50
N ALA A 33 19.55 -36.74 -9.00
CA ALA A 33 19.49 -36.18 -7.66
C ALA A 33 18.17 -36.67 -7.04
N THR A 34 18.33 -37.48 -6.00
CA THR A 34 17.32 -37.89 -5.02
C THR A 34 16.17 -36.90 -4.87
N PRO A 35 14.89 -37.32 -4.91
CA PRO A 35 13.80 -36.49 -4.46
C PRO A 35 13.87 -36.45 -2.93
N VAL A 36 14.61 -35.49 -2.39
CA VAL A 36 14.33 -35.02 -1.03
C VAL A 36 12.97 -34.36 -1.13
N VAL A 37 11.95 -35.06 -0.64
CA VAL A 37 10.61 -34.53 -0.46
C VAL A 37 10.72 -33.38 0.53
N THR A 38 10.89 -32.16 0.01
CA THR A 38 10.61 -30.95 0.77
C THR A 38 9.13 -31.02 1.14
N PRO A 39 8.76 -31.01 2.43
CA PRO A 39 7.36 -30.97 2.79
C PRO A 39 6.79 -29.70 2.16
N ALA A 40 5.69 -29.87 1.42
CA ALA A 40 4.92 -28.77 0.89
C ALA A 40 4.61 -27.83 2.05
N THR A 41 5.30 -26.69 2.08
CA THR A 41 4.92 -25.56 2.91
C THR A 41 3.57 -25.14 2.37
N GLU A 42 2.53 -25.55 3.09
CA GLU A 42 1.22 -24.95 3.07
C GLU A 42 1.43 -23.44 3.00
N ALA A 43 0.99 -22.82 1.90
CA ALA A 43 1.33 -21.45 1.56
C ALA A 43 0.89 -20.52 2.70
N ALA A 44 1.82 -20.24 3.60
CA ALA A 44 1.62 -19.33 4.71
C ALA A 44 1.24 -17.99 4.09
N LYS A 45 0.05 -17.50 4.46
CA LYS A 45 -0.41 -16.16 4.08
C LYS A 45 0.75 -15.19 4.30
N PRO A 46 1.12 -14.36 3.30
CA PRO A 46 2.26 -13.46 3.44
C PRO A 46 2.11 -12.64 4.72
N ALA A 47 2.97 -12.93 5.69
CA ALA A 47 2.95 -12.27 6.97
C ALA A 47 3.51 -10.86 6.78
N LEU A 48 2.86 -9.87 7.40
CA LEU A 48 3.40 -8.52 7.39
C LEU A 48 4.78 -8.47 8.03
N SER A 49 5.65 -7.62 7.48
CA SER A 49 6.90 -7.25 8.14
C SER A 49 6.61 -6.58 9.48
N GLU A 50 7.56 -6.69 10.40
CA GLU A 50 7.41 -6.10 11.74
C GLU A 50 7.26 -4.58 11.68
N GLU A 51 8.02 -3.92 10.80
CA GLU A 51 7.90 -2.48 10.58
C GLU A 51 6.50 -2.09 10.08
N ALA A 52 5.90 -2.88 9.17
CA ALA A 52 4.56 -2.61 8.66
C ALA A 52 3.49 -2.76 9.75
N LYS A 53 3.62 -3.75 10.65
CA LYS A 53 2.72 -3.92 11.80
C LYS A 53 2.82 -2.75 12.77
N GLN A 54 4.04 -2.34 13.13
CA GLN A 54 4.28 -1.22 14.03
C GLN A 54 3.74 0.09 13.45
N ALA A 55 3.99 0.34 12.15
CA ALA A 55 3.45 1.51 11.46
C ALA A 55 1.92 1.51 11.46
N LEU A 56 1.29 0.36 11.19
CA LEU A 56 -0.17 0.24 11.19
C LEU A 56 -0.75 0.50 12.59
N ALA A 57 -0.17 -0.08 13.64
CA ALA A 57 -0.60 0.15 15.02
C ALA A 57 -0.47 1.63 15.42
N LYS A 58 0.64 2.28 15.04
CA LYS A 58 0.82 3.72 15.26
C LYS A 58 -0.25 4.54 14.54
N ALA A 59 -0.50 4.25 13.26
CA ALA A 59 -1.51 4.95 12.48
C ALA A 59 -2.92 4.82 13.07
N GLU A 60 -3.28 3.64 13.61
CA GLU A 60 -4.53 3.43 14.32
C GLU A 60 -4.65 4.28 15.58
N ALA A 61 -3.55 4.39 16.36
CA ALA A 61 -3.51 5.22 17.55
C ALA A 61 -3.65 6.72 17.21
N ASP A 62 -2.89 7.21 16.23
CA ASP A 62 -2.92 8.63 15.84
C ASP A 62 -4.28 9.02 15.25
N VAL A 63 -4.88 8.18 14.41
CA VAL A 63 -6.23 8.43 13.86
C VAL A 63 -7.28 8.43 14.97
N LYS A 64 -7.15 7.53 15.96
CA LYS A 64 -8.02 7.52 17.15
C LYS A 64 -7.87 8.80 17.97
N GLU A 65 -6.64 9.30 18.15
CA GLU A 65 -6.37 10.56 18.82
C GLU A 65 -7.00 11.74 18.07
N ALA A 66 -6.72 11.88 16.78
CA ALA A 66 -7.30 12.93 15.95
C ALA A 66 -8.84 12.88 15.95
N LYS A 67 -9.42 11.68 15.97
CA LYS A 67 -10.88 11.51 16.10
C LYS A 67 -11.40 11.98 17.46
N ALA A 68 -10.72 11.62 18.55
CA ALA A 68 -11.08 12.04 19.90
C ALA A 68 -11.01 13.57 20.05
N GLN A 69 -10.03 14.19 19.40
CA GLN A 69 -9.89 15.63 19.35
C GLN A 69 -10.85 16.31 18.37
N LYS A 70 -11.72 15.58 17.66
CA LYS A 70 -12.59 16.12 16.59
C LYS A 70 -11.79 16.91 15.55
N SER A 71 -10.60 16.45 15.21
CA SER A 71 -9.75 17.04 14.17
C SER A 71 -9.56 16.12 12.97
N LEU A 72 -9.96 14.84 13.06
CA LEU A 72 -9.70 13.84 12.01
C LEU A 72 -10.15 14.32 10.61
N TRP A 73 -9.18 14.37 9.70
CA TRP A 73 -9.42 14.58 8.28
C TRP A 73 -9.84 13.27 7.61
N THR A 74 -10.79 13.34 6.66
CA THR A 74 -11.26 12.18 5.90
C THR A 74 -10.14 11.48 5.12
N THR A 75 -9.15 12.24 4.65
CA THR A 75 -7.96 11.70 3.96
C THR A 75 -7.09 10.83 4.86
N ALA A 76 -7.00 11.13 6.16
CA ALA A 76 -6.29 10.30 7.13
C ALA A 76 -7.05 8.98 7.38
N GLU A 77 -8.38 9.06 7.49
CA GLU A 77 -9.25 7.88 7.62
C GLU A 77 -9.16 6.97 6.38
N ASP A 78 -9.21 7.56 5.19
CA ASP A 78 -9.08 6.84 3.92
C ASP A 78 -7.71 6.17 3.76
N ALA A 79 -6.63 6.83 4.20
CA ALA A 79 -5.29 6.25 4.22
C ALA A 79 -5.22 5.06 5.18
N LEU A 80 -5.80 5.18 6.38
CA LEU A 80 -5.84 4.08 7.35
C LEU A 80 -6.64 2.89 6.79
N LYS A 81 -7.76 3.14 6.11
CA LYS A 81 -8.54 2.09 5.44
C LYS A 81 -7.70 1.35 4.39
N LYS A 82 -6.99 2.08 3.53
CA LYS A 82 -6.07 1.47 2.53
C LYS A 82 -4.94 0.68 3.19
N ALA A 83 -4.39 1.15 4.31
CA ALA A 83 -3.36 0.44 5.05
C ALA A 83 -3.87 -0.92 5.58
N LYS A 84 -5.10 -0.94 6.10
CA LYS A 84 -5.78 -2.17 6.56
C LYS A 84 -6.10 -3.11 5.41
N GLU A 85 -6.55 -2.60 4.27
CA GLU A 85 -6.79 -3.40 3.07
C GLU A 85 -5.51 -4.00 2.48
N ALA A 86 -4.38 -3.29 2.54
CA ALA A 86 -3.07 -3.84 2.20
C ALA A 86 -2.63 -4.89 3.22
N ALA A 87 -2.90 -4.66 4.51
CA ALA A 87 -2.55 -5.56 5.59
C ALA A 87 -3.26 -6.91 5.46
N THR A 88 -4.54 -6.92 5.09
CA THR A 88 -5.30 -8.17 4.87
C THR A 88 -4.76 -8.98 3.69
N LYS A 89 -4.11 -8.32 2.72
CA LYS A 89 -3.43 -8.92 1.56
C LYS A 89 -1.98 -9.35 1.86
N GLY A 90 -1.45 -9.01 3.04
CA GLY A 90 -0.04 -9.26 3.38
C GLY A 90 0.95 -8.33 2.66
N ASP A 91 0.47 -7.24 2.05
CA ASP A 91 1.32 -6.28 1.34
C ASP A 91 1.98 -5.32 2.33
N SER A 92 3.15 -5.73 2.82
CA SER A 92 3.92 -4.95 3.80
C SER A 92 4.31 -3.56 3.30
N ALA A 93 4.63 -3.43 2.00
CA ALA A 93 5.07 -2.16 1.43
C ALA A 93 3.91 -1.16 1.36
N ALA A 94 2.74 -1.60 0.88
CA ALA A 94 1.56 -0.76 0.83
C ALA A 94 1.00 -0.47 2.23
N THR A 95 1.00 -1.45 3.14
CA THR A 95 0.60 -1.23 4.55
C THR A 95 1.45 -0.14 5.18
N LEU A 96 2.78 -0.26 5.05
CA LEU A 96 3.71 0.71 5.61
C LEU A 96 3.53 2.11 5.01
N LYS A 97 3.41 2.21 3.68
CA LYS A 97 3.19 3.47 2.98
C LYS A 97 1.92 4.17 3.48
N PHE A 98 0.79 3.48 3.44
CA PHE A 98 -0.49 4.07 3.80
C PHE A 98 -0.60 4.34 5.31
N ALA A 99 0.00 3.50 6.15
CA ALA A 99 0.05 3.73 7.59
C ALA A 99 0.85 5.00 7.93
N LYS A 100 2.03 5.19 7.32
CA LYS A 100 2.83 6.42 7.49
C LYS A 100 2.03 7.66 7.05
N SER A 101 1.35 7.61 5.91
CA SER A 101 0.49 8.72 5.46
C SER A 101 -0.69 8.99 6.41
N ALA A 102 -1.36 7.95 6.91
CA ALA A 102 -2.47 8.11 7.85
C ALA A 102 -2.01 8.77 9.17
N SER A 103 -0.88 8.33 9.69
CA SER A 103 -0.22 8.88 10.89
C SER A 103 0.15 10.35 10.72
N GLU A 104 0.78 10.70 9.59
CA GLU A 104 1.18 12.07 9.26
C GLU A 104 -0.03 13.00 9.15
N LEU A 105 -1.05 12.59 8.39
CA LEU A 105 -2.27 13.38 8.22
C LEU A 105 -3.05 13.54 9.53
N ALA A 106 -3.09 12.52 10.39
CA ALA A 106 -3.69 12.61 11.71
C ALA A 106 -2.93 13.60 12.62
N SER A 107 -1.59 13.59 12.55
CA SER A 107 -0.75 14.53 13.29
C SER A 107 -0.94 15.97 12.82
N LEU A 108 -0.99 16.19 11.50
CA LEU A 108 -1.26 17.51 10.91
C LEU A 108 -2.66 18.02 11.27
N ALA A 109 -3.66 17.14 11.25
CA ALA A 109 -5.02 17.45 11.65
C ALA A 109 -5.10 17.96 13.10
N VAL A 110 -4.40 17.30 14.03
CA VAL A 110 -4.27 17.76 15.42
C VAL A 110 -3.55 19.11 15.48
N ALA A 111 -2.39 19.23 14.82
CA ALA A 111 -1.60 20.46 14.83
C ALA A 111 -2.35 21.67 14.26
N GLN A 112 -3.23 21.47 13.27
CA GLN A 112 -4.04 22.53 12.68
C GLN A 112 -4.88 23.27 13.73
N LYS A 113 -5.34 22.59 14.78
CA LYS A 113 -6.13 23.22 15.86
C LYS A 113 -5.34 24.21 16.71
N SER A 114 -4.02 24.12 16.68
CA SER A 114 -3.12 25.00 17.44
C SER A 114 -2.70 26.25 16.65
N TYR A 115 -3.10 26.39 15.39
CA TYR A 115 -2.77 27.58 14.61
C TYR A 115 -3.56 28.81 15.10
N PRO A 116 -2.90 29.94 15.36
CA PRO A 116 -3.58 31.17 15.74
C PRO A 116 -4.38 31.73 14.56
N LEU A 117 -5.63 32.13 14.82
CA LEU A 117 -6.41 32.91 13.87
C LEU A 117 -5.88 34.35 13.90
N THR A 118 -5.06 34.71 12.92
CA THR A 118 -4.68 36.12 12.73
C THR A 118 -5.91 36.88 12.26
N GLN A 119 -6.36 37.83 13.08
CA GLN A 119 -7.45 38.79 12.77
C GLN A 119 -6.91 39.95 11.93
#